data_AF-A0A3P1W0Z3-F1
#
_entry.id   AF-A0A3P1W0Z3-F1
#
_cell.length_a   1.000
_cell.length_b   1.000
_cell.length_c   1.000
_cell.angle_alpha   90.00
_cell.angle_beta   90.00
_cell.angle_gamma   90.00
#
_symmetry.space_group_name_H-M   'P 1'
#
loop_
_entity.id
_entity.type
_entity.pdbx_description
1 polymer ?
#
loop_
_entity_poly.entity_id
_entity_poly.type
_entity_poly.pdbx_seq_one_letter_code
_entity_poly.pdbx_strand_id
1 'polypeptide(L)'
;MEFLFLIFIVIFVLLAWGGLSYLMYYSVSIGMKKRINSPKITDEKILKDYKTLNNFIGLFIFYGGIVGFFLAKKKFIPELKKILEEKMRERNISF
;
A
#
# COMPACT_ATOMS: atom_id res chain seq x y z
N MET A 1 -1.08 40.51 0.36
CA MET A 1 -2.12 39.63 0.94
C MET A 1 -2.44 38.45 0.02
N GLU A 2 -2.62 38.67 -1.28
CA GLU A 2 -3.00 37.61 -2.25
C GLU A 2 -1.92 36.53 -2.47
N PHE A 3 -0.63 36.90 -2.53
CA PHE A 3 0.47 35.95 -2.70
C PHE A 3 0.64 34.98 -1.52
N LEU A 4 0.48 35.47 -0.29
CA LEU A 4 0.52 34.65 0.92
C LEU A 4 -0.66 33.66 0.95
N PHE A 5 -1.85 34.11 0.56
CA PHE A 5 -3.04 33.26 0.46
C PHE A 5 -2.83 32.12 -0.54
N LEU A 6 -2.19 32.39 -1.68
CA LEU A 6 -1.87 31.39 -2.69
C LEU A 6 -0.90 30.32 -2.17
N ILE A 7 0.14 30.73 -1.44
CA ILE A 7 1.08 29.81 -0.78
C ILE A 7 0.36 28.92 0.23
N PHE A 8 -0.50 29.50 1.08
CA PHE A 8 -1.28 28.74 2.06
C PHE A 8 -2.18 27.69 1.40
N ILE A 9 -2.87 28.03 0.32
CA ILE A 9 -3.70 27.08 -0.43
C ILE A 9 -2.86 25.92 -0.97
N VAL A 10 -1.72 26.21 -1.59
CA VAL A 10 -0.84 25.16 -2.13
C VAL A 10 -0.37 24.22 -1.02
N ILE A 11 -0.01 24.75 0.16
CA ILE A 11 0.39 23.94 1.32
C ILE A 11 -0.77 23.05 1.79
N PHE A 12 -1.98 23.59 1.93
CA PHE A 12 -3.15 22.80 2.34
C PHE A 12 -3.51 21.70 1.34
N VAL A 13 -3.41 21.99 0.03
CA VAL A 13 -3.63 20.98 -1.02
C VAL A 13 -2.60 19.87 -0.94
N LEU A 14 -1.31 20.20 -0.75
CA LEU A 14 -0.25 19.21 -0.61
C LEU A 14 -0.40 18.36 0.67
N LEU A 15 -0.79 18.97 1.79
CA LEU A 15 -1.07 18.26 3.04
C LEU A 15 -2.28 17.33 2.91
N ALA A 16 -3.38 17.82 2.30
CA ALA A 16 -4.57 17.01 2.04
C ALA A 16 -4.25 15.83 1.12
N TRP A 17 -3.43 16.04 0.08
CA TRP A 17 -2.98 15.00 -0.85
C TRP A 17 -2.11 13.95 -0.15
N GLY A 18 -1.15 14.39 0.67
CA GLY A 18 -0.31 13.50 1.46
C GLY A 18 -1.11 12.68 2.48
N GLY A 19 -2.06 13.33 3.17
CA GLY A 19 -2.99 12.69 4.09
C GLY A 19 -3.86 11.63 3.41
N LEU A 20 -4.43 11.95 2.24
CA LEU A 20 -5.23 11.01 1.45
C LEU A 20 -4.41 9.80 1.00
N SER A 21 -3.17 10.02 0.56
CA SER A 21 -2.25 8.94 0.18
C SER A 21 -1.95 8.00 1.35
N TYR A 22 -1.78 8.55 2.55
CA TYR A 22 -1.55 7.76 3.77
C TYR A 22 -2.80 6.98 4.20
N LEU A 23 -3.98 7.58 4.05
CA LEU A 23 -5.25 6.95 4.39
C LEU A 23 -5.55 5.78 3.45
N MET A 24 -5.33 5.97 2.14
CA MET A 24 -5.41 4.89 1.15
C MET A 24 -4.42 3.76 1.47
N TYR A 25 -3.18 4.09 1.82
CA TYR A 25 -2.20 3.10 2.29
C TYR A 25 -2.74 2.27 3.45
N TYR A 26 -3.27 2.94 4.47
CA TYR A 26 -3.77 2.29 5.68
C TYR A 26 -4.95 1.36 5.37
N SER A 27 -5.93 1.84 4.60
CA SER A 27 -7.11 1.07 4.21
C SER A 27 -6.76 -0.18 3.39
N VAL A 28 -5.88 -0.05 2.38
CA VAL A 28 -5.46 -1.20 1.57
C VAL A 28 -4.62 -2.17 2.41
N SER A 29 -3.77 -1.66 3.32
CA SER A 29 -2.90 -2.50 4.16
C SER A 29 -3.72 -3.38 5.09
N ILE A 30 -4.71 -2.80 5.77
CA ILE A 30 -5.63 -3.56 6.61
C ILE A 30 -6.44 -4.56 5.79
N GLY A 31 -6.97 -4.14 4.65
CA GLY A 31 -7.74 -5.02 3.76
C GLY A 31 -6.95 -6.24 3.30
N MET A 32 -5.70 -6.04 2.86
CA MET A 32 -4.82 -7.13 2.43
C MET A 32 -4.37 -7.99 3.62
N LYS A 33 -3.98 -7.41 4.75
CA LYS A 33 -3.61 -8.20 5.95
C LYS A 33 -4.76 -9.09 6.42
N LYS A 34 -5.99 -8.56 6.47
CA LYS A 34 -7.18 -9.34 6.83
C LYS A 34 -7.44 -10.47 5.82
N ARG A 35 -7.22 -10.21 4.53
CA ARG A 35 -7.34 -11.23 3.47
C ARG A 35 -6.30 -12.34 3.64
N ILE A 36 -5.03 -11.97 3.85
CA ILE A 36 -3.91 -12.91 4.02
C ILE A 36 -4.10 -13.78 5.27
N ASN A 37 -4.54 -13.17 6.38
CA ASN A 37 -4.78 -13.89 7.63
C ASN A 37 -6.08 -14.71 7.66
N SER A 38 -6.90 -14.63 6.61
CA SER A 38 -8.12 -15.43 6.53
C SER A 38 -7.81 -16.94 6.52
N PRO A 39 -8.53 -17.76 7.29
CA PRO A 39 -8.34 -19.22 7.29
C PRO A 39 -8.69 -19.85 5.94
N LYS A 40 -9.56 -19.20 5.13
CA LYS A 40 -10.02 -19.67 3.81
C LYS A 40 -9.08 -19.32 2.66
N ILE A 41 -7.92 -18.74 2.92
CA ILE A 41 -6.98 -18.41 1.85
C ILE A 41 -6.34 -19.70 1.30
N THR A 42 -6.33 -19.86 -0.02
CA THR A 42 -5.70 -20.97 -0.72
C THR A 42 -4.28 -20.61 -1.15
N ASP A 43 -3.45 -21.62 -1.35
CA ASP A 43 -2.02 -21.43 -1.65
C ASP A 43 -1.81 -20.74 -3.01
N GLU A 44 -2.64 -21.07 -4.00
CA GLU A 44 -2.67 -20.36 -5.29
C GLU A 44 -2.99 -18.86 -5.14
N LYS A 45 -3.88 -18.50 -4.21
CA LYS A 45 -4.23 -17.10 -3.95
C LYS A 45 -3.08 -16.37 -3.27
N ILE A 46 -2.37 -17.00 -2.33
CA ILE A 46 -1.20 -16.42 -1.67
C ILE A 46 -0.11 -16.09 -2.72
N LEU A 47 0.15 -17.03 -3.65
CA LEU A 47 1.14 -16.84 -4.70
C LEU A 47 0.73 -15.75 -5.71
N LYS A 48 -0.56 -15.71 -6.07
CA LYS A 48 -1.14 -14.68 -6.93
C LYS A 48 -1.08 -13.29 -6.28
N ASP A 49 -1.42 -13.19 -5.00
CA ASP A 49 -1.37 -11.93 -4.26
C ASP A 49 0.07 -11.43 -4.11
N TYR A 50 1.05 -12.32 -3.92
CA TYR A 50 2.48 -11.95 -3.90
C TYR A 50 2.95 -11.35 -5.23
N LYS A 51 2.60 -11.98 -6.36
CA LYS A 51 2.91 -11.43 -7.70
C LYS A 51 2.18 -10.10 -7.95
N THR A 52 0.92 -10.01 -7.53
CA THR A 52 0.08 -8.82 -7.73
C THR A 52 0.49 -7.65 -6.83
N LEU A 53 1.22 -7.91 -5.74
CA LEU A 53 1.71 -6.87 -4.83
C LEU A 53 2.59 -5.82 -5.52
N ASN A 54 3.36 -6.22 -6.55
CA ASN A 54 4.14 -5.28 -7.36
C ASN A 54 3.23 -4.40 -8.25
N ASN A 55 2.08 -4.91 -8.71
CA ASN A 55 1.11 -4.11 -9.49
C ASN A 55 0.40 -3.06 -8.61
N PHE A 56 0.26 -3.31 -7.31
CA PHE A 56 -0.24 -2.30 -6.38
C PHE A 56 0.66 -1.06 -6.32
N ILE A 57 1.97 -1.16 -6.62
CA ILE A 57 2.86 0.01 -6.77
C ILE A 57 2.27 1.00 -7.76
N GLY A 58 1.83 0.52 -8.92
CA GLY A 58 1.28 1.36 -9.98
C GLY A 58 0.03 2.10 -9.53
N LEU A 59 -0.85 1.43 -8.79
CA LEU A 59 -2.03 2.02 -8.18
C LEU A 59 -1.67 3.12 -7.17
N PHE A 60 -0.69 2.87 -6.29
CA PHE A 60 -0.24 3.88 -5.33
C PHE A 60 0.44 5.08 -5.98
N ILE A 61 1.18 4.89 -7.07
CA ILE A 61 1.73 5.99 -7.88
C ILE A 61 0.60 6.80 -8.51
N PHE A 62 -0.39 6.12 -9.11
CA PHE A 62 -1.46 6.77 -9.85
C PHE A 62 -2.35 7.64 -8.96
N TYR A 63 -2.72 7.14 -7.77
CA TYR A 63 -3.61 7.86 -6.85
C TYR A 63 -2.87 8.75 -5.84
N GLY A 64 -1.65 8.39 -5.43
CA GLY A 64 -0.91 9.12 -4.40
C GLY A 64 0.29 9.91 -4.91
N GLY A 65 0.59 9.88 -6.21
CA GLY A 65 1.74 10.54 -6.81
C GLY A 65 3.06 10.08 -6.19
N ILE A 66 3.99 11.03 -6.00
CA ILE A 66 5.32 10.77 -5.42
C ILE A 66 5.21 10.29 -3.96
N VAL A 67 4.26 10.83 -3.19
CA VAL A 67 4.06 10.44 -1.77
C VAL A 67 3.53 9.01 -1.69
N GLY A 68 2.52 8.68 -2.50
CA GLY A 68 1.98 7.32 -2.63
C GLY A 68 3.05 6.31 -3.07
N PHE A 69 3.89 6.67 -4.04
CA PHE A 69 5.03 5.85 -4.46
C PHE A 69 5.99 5.55 -3.32
N PHE A 70 6.41 6.58 -2.57
CA PHE A 70 7.34 6.43 -1.46
C PHE A 70 6.76 5.54 -0.35
N LEU A 71 5.48 5.76 0.01
CA LEU A 71 4.79 4.95 1.01
C LEU A 71 4.65 3.49 0.56
N ALA A 72 4.28 3.26 -0.70
CA ALA A 72 4.14 1.93 -1.26
C ALA A 72 5.47 1.17 -1.27
N LYS A 73 6.51 1.78 -1.82
CA LYS A 73 7.83 1.17 -1.99
C LYS A 73 8.55 0.94 -0.67
N LYS A 74 8.49 1.90 0.27
CA LYS A 74 9.29 1.87 1.50
C LYS A 74 8.61 1.13 2.66
N LYS A 75 7.28 1.17 2.75
CA LYS A 75 6.52 0.54 3.84
C LYS A 75 5.60 -0.58 3.38
N PHE A 76 4.67 -0.28 2.48
CA PHE A 76 3.53 -1.17 2.16
C PHE A 76 3.96 -2.53 1.66
N ILE A 77 4.79 -2.53 0.62
CA ILE A 77 5.16 -3.72 -0.11
C ILE A 77 6.12 -4.56 0.71
N PRO A 78 7.20 -4.01 1.31
CA PRO A 78 8.04 -4.78 2.21
C PRO A 78 7.25 -5.43 3.34
N GLU A 79 6.30 -4.71 3.94
CA GLU A 79 5.51 -5.22 5.06
C GLU A 79 4.58 -6.36 4.62
N LEU A 80 3.85 -6.20 3.52
CA LEU A 80 2.96 -7.25 3.00
C LEU A 80 3.72 -8.44 2.41
N LYS A 81 4.88 -8.23 1.77
CA LYS A 81 5.74 -9.33 1.32
C LYS A 81 6.19 -10.17 2.50
N LYS A 82 6.66 -9.54 3.59
CA LYS A 82 7.07 -10.27 4.79
C LYS A 82 5.93 -11.11 5.37
N ILE A 83 4.73 -10.55 5.49
CA ILE A 83 3.55 -11.27 6.01
C ILE A 83 3.17 -12.45 5.09
N LEU A 84 3.21 -12.25 3.77
CA LEU A 84 2.96 -13.31 2.80
C LEU A 84 4.02 -14.42 2.86
N GLU A 85 5.30 -14.06 2.95
CA GLU A 85 6.42 -15.01 3.04
C GLU A 85 6.36 -15.83 4.34
N GLU A 86 6.00 -15.20 5.46
CA GLU A 86 5.78 -15.87 6.74
C GLU A 86 4.63 -16.87 6.64
N LYS A 87 3.50 -16.47 6.04
CA LYS A 87 2.36 -17.35 5.74
C LYS A 87 2.69 -18.51 4.80
N MET A 88 3.52 -18.26 3.77
CA MET A 88 3.98 -19.32 2.87
C MET A 88 4.85 -20.33 3.61
N ARG A 89 5.73 -19.85 4.51
CA ARG A 89 6.59 -20.70 5.35
C ARG A 89 5.76 -21.55 6.31
N GLU A 90 4.77 -20.97 7.00
CA GLU A 90 3.85 -21.72 7.88
C GLU A 90 3.13 -22.86 7.15
N ARG A 91 2.87 -22.69 5.85
CA ARG A 91 2.15 -23.66 5.02
C ARG A 91 3.05 -24.55 4.17
N ASN A 92 4.37 -24.47 4.31
CA ASN A 92 5.35 -25.18 3.46
C ASN A 92 5.10 -25.00 1.95
N ILE A 93 4.64 -23.82 1.52
CA ILE A 93 4.44 -23.51 0.10
C ILE A 93 5.81 -23.22 -0.51
N SER A 94 6.27 -24.08 -1.41
CA SER A 94 7.51 -23.89 -2.17
C SER A 94 7.31 -22.82 -3.25
N PHE A 95 8.31 -21.94 -3.38
CA PHE A 95 8.34 -20.78 -4.26
C PHE A 95 8.43 -21.12 -5.76
#